data_AF-A0A2V8GJY1-F1
#
_entry.id   AF-A0A2V8GJY1-F1
#
_cell.length_a   1.000
_cell.length_b   1.000
_cell.length_c   1.000
_cell.angle_alpha   90.00
_cell.angle_beta   90.00
_cell.angle_gamma   90.00
#
_symmetry.space_group_name_H-M   'P 1'
#
loop_
_entity.id
_entity.type
_entity.pdbx_description
1 polymer ?
#
loop_
_entity_poly.entity_id
_entity_poly.type
_entity_poly.pdbx_seq_one_letter_code
_entity_poly.pdbx_strand_id
1 'polypeptide(L)'
;MANTFGAKDEKVKFMIECYNREVQGLDDVEIWIHTCWGNPNMQRVMDDTSYEASFDLYLNAMKGDVWTLEMKDRNFKDIQLFGRHKGRLPKKVCVGAVSHRTLQADRAEDVAVAIRTALQHIAPEQLIVSSDCGFGRQGCNREIAFYKASAIAQGCNTVRKELGLATSYVPAADPALQIDIVPKN
;
A
#
# COMPACT_ATOMS: atom_id res chain seq x y z
N MET A 1 -8.15 -16.05 -4.23
CA MET A 1 -7.95 -17.48 -4.57
C MET A 1 -7.96 -18.37 -3.33
N ALA A 2 -7.11 -18.13 -2.32
CA ALA A 2 -7.21 -18.86 -1.04
C ALA A 2 -8.58 -18.67 -0.35
N ASN A 3 -9.17 -17.47 -0.44
CA ASN A 3 -10.53 -17.20 0.03
C ASN A 3 -11.61 -18.05 -0.70
N THR A 4 -11.31 -18.53 -1.91
CA THR A 4 -12.27 -19.28 -2.74
C THR A 4 -12.07 -20.79 -2.62
N PHE A 5 -10.82 -21.26 -2.72
CA PHE A 5 -10.51 -22.70 -2.75
C PHE A 5 -9.92 -23.22 -1.44
N GLY A 6 -9.45 -22.35 -0.55
CA GLY A 6 -8.68 -22.70 0.64
C GLY A 6 -7.17 -22.68 0.39
N ALA A 7 -6.40 -22.33 1.42
CA ALA A 7 -4.95 -22.14 1.33
C ALA A 7 -4.16 -23.39 0.91
N LYS A 8 -4.73 -24.59 1.15
CA LYS A 8 -4.08 -25.88 0.90
C LYS A 8 -4.53 -26.55 -0.40
N ASP A 9 -5.43 -25.92 -1.16
CA ASP A 9 -5.91 -26.46 -2.43
C ASP A 9 -4.78 -26.55 -3.47
N GLU A 10 -4.80 -27.61 -4.28
CA GLU A 10 -3.76 -27.87 -5.29
C GLU A 10 -3.65 -26.74 -6.32
N LYS A 11 -4.75 -26.06 -6.66
CA LYS A 11 -4.71 -24.90 -7.57
C LYS A 11 -3.99 -23.72 -6.95
N VAL A 12 -4.18 -23.51 -5.65
CA VAL A 12 -3.48 -22.43 -4.92
C VAL A 12 -1.98 -22.74 -4.89
N LYS A 13 -1.60 -23.98 -4.54
CA LYS A 13 -0.18 -24.39 -4.55
C LYS A 13 0.46 -24.20 -5.92
N PHE A 14 -0.19 -24.68 -6.97
CA PHE A 14 0.29 -24.56 -8.34
C PHE A 14 0.52 -23.10 -8.75
N MET A 15 -0.37 -22.17 -8.39
CA MET A 15 -0.20 -20.75 -8.69
C MET A 15 0.98 -20.12 -7.94
N ILE A 16 1.23 -20.54 -6.70
CA ILE A 16 2.41 -20.10 -5.94
C ILE A 16 3.70 -20.63 -6.59
N GLU A 17 3.70 -21.87 -7.07
CA GLU A 17 4.82 -22.46 -7.82
C GLU A 17 5.07 -21.70 -9.13
N CYS A 18 4.03 -21.41 -9.91
CA CYS A 18 4.13 -20.59 -11.12
C CYS A 18 4.73 -19.22 -10.84
N TYR A 19 4.22 -18.52 -9.81
CA TYR A 19 4.75 -17.21 -9.43
C TYR A 19 6.23 -17.31 -9.00
N ASN A 20 6.58 -18.26 -8.13
CA ASN A 20 7.95 -18.43 -7.63
C ASN A 20 8.93 -18.83 -8.76
N ARG A 21 8.44 -19.49 -9.81
CA ARG A 21 9.20 -19.82 -11.02
C ARG A 21 9.43 -18.61 -11.91
N GLU A 22 8.45 -17.72 -12.02
CA GLU A 22 8.51 -16.48 -12.82
C GLU A 22 9.58 -15.53 -12.28
N VAL A 23 9.67 -15.41 -10.94
CA VAL A 23 10.64 -14.52 -10.28
C VAL A 23 12.01 -15.17 -10.03
N GLN A 24 12.25 -16.36 -10.56
CA GLN A 24 13.51 -17.08 -10.35
C GLN A 24 14.69 -16.36 -11.01
N GLY A 25 15.75 -16.10 -10.24
CA GLY A 25 16.98 -15.47 -10.73
C GLY A 25 16.98 -13.94 -10.62
N LEU A 26 15.92 -13.34 -10.08
CA LEU A 26 15.81 -11.92 -9.78
C LEU A 26 16.32 -11.60 -8.36
N ASP A 27 17.45 -12.20 -7.97
CA ASP A 27 17.96 -12.12 -6.59
C ASP A 27 18.68 -10.77 -6.29
N ASP A 28 18.91 -9.94 -7.31
CA ASP A 28 19.60 -8.64 -7.24
C ASP A 28 18.67 -7.42 -7.34
N VAL A 29 17.34 -7.64 -7.33
CA VAL A 29 16.31 -6.60 -7.40
C VAL A 29 15.29 -6.74 -6.27
N GLU A 30 14.62 -5.64 -5.92
CA GLU A 30 13.52 -5.67 -4.95
C GLU A 30 12.20 -6.01 -5.66
N ILE A 31 11.59 -7.13 -5.28
CA ILE A 31 10.35 -7.63 -5.89
C ILE A 31 9.14 -7.24 -5.06
N TRP A 32 8.20 -6.56 -5.70
CA TRP A 32 6.97 -6.08 -5.07
C TRP A 32 5.78 -6.94 -5.48
N ILE A 33 5.08 -7.50 -4.50
CA ILE A 33 3.89 -8.33 -4.67
C ILE A 33 2.66 -7.47 -4.40
N HIS A 34 1.94 -7.13 -5.47
CA HIS A 34 0.69 -6.38 -5.34
C HIS A 34 -0.52 -7.29 -5.13
N THR A 35 -1.32 -6.98 -4.11
CA THR A 35 -2.59 -7.66 -3.84
C THR A 35 -3.67 -6.64 -3.54
N CYS A 36 -4.79 -6.75 -4.23
CA CYS A 36 -5.96 -5.90 -4.06
C CYS A 36 -7.22 -6.66 -4.50
N TRP A 37 -8.37 -6.02 -4.39
CA TRP A 37 -9.66 -6.56 -4.83
C TRP A 37 -10.34 -5.68 -5.88
N GLY A 38 -9.60 -4.87 -6.66
CA GLY A 38 -10.21 -4.13 -7.78
C GLY A 38 -9.30 -3.31 -8.72
N ASN A 39 -9.51 -3.48 -10.04
CA ASN A 39 -9.93 -2.51 -11.08
C ASN A 39 -9.97 -3.26 -12.45
N PRO A 40 -10.95 -3.07 -13.39
CA PRO A 40 -11.28 -1.83 -14.12
C PRO A 40 -12.46 -1.04 -13.54
N ASN A 41 -12.53 0.26 -13.86
CA ASN A 41 -13.59 1.19 -13.41
C ASN A 41 -13.71 1.33 -11.88
N MET A 42 -12.59 1.16 -11.14
CA MET A 42 -12.52 1.31 -9.68
C MET A 42 -13.51 0.39 -8.92
N GLN A 43 -13.89 -0.74 -9.54
CA GLN A 43 -14.85 -1.65 -8.94
C GLN A 43 -14.14 -2.69 -8.08
N ARG A 44 -14.78 -3.01 -6.95
CA ARG A 44 -14.43 -4.18 -6.17
C ARG A 44 -14.96 -5.42 -6.91
N VAL A 45 -14.10 -6.42 -7.10
CA VAL A 45 -14.43 -7.64 -7.85
C VAL A 45 -14.67 -8.87 -6.96
N MET A 46 -14.61 -8.69 -5.64
CA MET A 46 -14.75 -9.76 -4.63
C MET A 46 -15.44 -9.24 -3.37
N ASP A 47 -16.34 -10.03 -2.80
CA ASP A 47 -17.00 -9.74 -1.52
C ASP A 47 -16.10 -10.09 -0.33
N ASP A 48 -15.53 -11.30 -0.34
CA ASP A 48 -14.55 -11.71 0.66
C ASP A 48 -13.19 -11.11 0.36
N THR A 49 -12.96 -9.98 1.02
CA THR A 49 -11.71 -9.24 0.97
C THR A 49 -10.78 -9.58 2.13
N SER A 50 -10.93 -10.70 2.86
CA SER A 50 -10.00 -11.03 3.96
C SER A 50 -8.61 -11.41 3.43
N TYR A 51 -7.55 -10.99 4.13
CA TYR A 51 -6.20 -11.53 3.91
C TYR A 51 -5.94 -12.80 4.73
N GLU A 52 -6.77 -13.12 5.73
CA GLU A 52 -6.49 -14.18 6.71
C GLU A 52 -6.15 -15.53 6.08
N ALA A 53 -6.95 -16.00 5.12
CA ALA A 53 -6.74 -17.28 4.46
C ALA A 53 -5.48 -17.32 3.59
N SER A 54 -4.95 -16.17 3.19
CA SER A 54 -3.77 -16.05 2.31
C SER A 54 -2.54 -15.44 2.98
N PHE A 55 -2.65 -15.06 4.25
CA PHE A 55 -1.64 -14.29 4.97
C PHE A 55 -0.28 -14.99 4.96
N ASP A 56 -0.26 -16.28 5.32
CA ASP A 56 0.97 -17.07 5.35
C ASP A 56 1.55 -17.33 3.96
N LEU A 57 0.67 -17.45 2.94
CA LEU A 57 1.09 -17.64 1.56
C LEU A 57 1.85 -16.42 1.04
N TYR A 58 1.29 -15.22 1.22
CA TYR A 58 1.94 -13.98 0.77
C TYR A 58 3.15 -13.62 1.62
N LEU A 59 3.10 -13.85 2.94
CA LEU A 59 4.18 -13.48 3.84
C LEU A 59 5.38 -14.43 3.75
N ASN A 60 5.15 -15.74 3.61
CA ASN A 60 6.21 -16.75 3.74
C ASN A 60 6.40 -17.60 2.48
N ALA A 61 5.34 -18.01 1.78
CA ALA A 61 5.46 -18.93 0.65
C ALA A 61 5.86 -18.25 -0.68
N MET A 62 5.37 -17.03 -0.92
CA MET A 62 5.70 -16.26 -2.13
C MET A 62 7.07 -15.57 -2.00
N LYS A 63 7.90 -15.72 -3.03
CA LYS A 63 9.20 -15.04 -3.14
C LYS A 63 9.03 -13.56 -3.49
N GLY A 64 9.68 -12.70 -2.72
CA GLY A 64 9.65 -11.25 -2.93
C GLY A 64 9.90 -10.49 -1.63
N ASP A 65 10.05 -9.19 -1.73
CA ASP A 65 10.64 -8.36 -0.68
C ASP A 65 9.63 -7.40 -0.06
N VAL A 66 8.64 -6.98 -0.84
CA VAL A 66 7.59 -6.06 -0.41
C VAL A 66 6.22 -6.65 -0.74
N TRP A 67 5.35 -6.74 0.25
CA TRP A 67 3.94 -7.10 0.04
C TRP A 67 3.05 -5.86 0.19
N THR A 68 2.30 -5.51 -0.85
CA THR A 68 1.40 -4.35 -0.82
C THR A 68 -0.04 -4.77 -0.54
N LEU A 69 -0.76 -3.97 0.25
CA LEU A 69 -2.07 -4.30 0.79
C LEU A 69 -3.10 -3.21 0.49
N GLU A 70 -4.29 -3.61 0.02
CA GLU A 70 -5.48 -2.76 0.02
C GLU A 70 -6.04 -2.69 1.46
N MET A 71 -5.97 -1.50 2.07
CA MET A 71 -6.26 -1.28 3.49
C MET A 71 -7.21 -0.11 3.74
N LYS A 72 -7.04 1.04 3.07
CA LYS A 72 -7.85 2.24 3.30
C LYS A 72 -9.34 1.98 3.05
N ASP A 73 -9.68 1.38 1.91
CA ASP A 73 -11.05 1.02 1.51
C ASP A 73 -11.62 -0.19 2.28
N ARG A 74 -10.80 -0.78 3.17
CA ARG A 74 -11.17 -1.88 4.06
C ARG A 74 -11.12 -1.48 5.53
N ASN A 75 -10.99 -0.19 5.85
CA ASN A 75 -10.85 0.31 7.21
C ASN A 75 -9.76 -0.46 7.99
N PHE A 76 -8.63 -0.75 7.34
CA PHE A 76 -7.48 -1.45 7.91
C PHE A 76 -7.78 -2.88 8.41
N LYS A 77 -8.85 -3.52 7.90
CA LYS A 77 -9.16 -4.90 8.23
C LYS A 77 -7.97 -5.83 7.97
N ASP A 78 -7.67 -6.67 8.96
CA ASP A 78 -6.59 -7.66 8.99
C ASP A 78 -5.18 -7.10 9.28
N ILE A 79 -5.02 -5.80 9.49
CA ILE A 79 -3.70 -5.23 9.84
C ILE A 79 -3.14 -5.80 11.15
N GLN A 80 -4.01 -6.23 12.06
CA GLN A 80 -3.63 -6.86 13.32
C GLN A 80 -2.89 -8.19 13.13
N LEU A 81 -3.05 -8.86 11.99
CA LEU A 81 -2.35 -10.12 11.69
C LEU A 81 -0.82 -9.95 11.67
N PHE A 82 -0.34 -8.74 11.34
CA PHE A 82 1.08 -8.39 11.36
C PHE A 82 1.62 -8.19 12.79
N GLY A 83 0.77 -7.84 13.75
CA GLY A 83 1.18 -7.46 15.11
C GLY A 83 2.01 -8.53 15.83
N ARG A 84 1.68 -9.82 15.65
CA ARG A 84 2.43 -10.96 16.22
C ARG A 84 3.85 -11.10 15.64
N HIS A 85 4.14 -10.46 14.51
CA HIS A 85 5.42 -10.50 13.80
C HIS A 85 6.10 -9.13 13.74
N LYS A 86 5.61 -8.11 14.45
CA LYS A 86 6.17 -6.74 14.41
C LYS A 86 7.67 -6.73 14.67
N GLY A 87 8.44 -6.15 13.76
CA GLY A 87 9.92 -6.09 13.82
C GLY A 87 10.62 -7.39 13.38
N ARG A 88 9.86 -8.43 13.01
CA ARG A 88 10.36 -9.75 12.60
C ARG A 88 9.68 -10.24 11.32
N LEU A 89 9.02 -9.36 10.57
CA LEU A 89 8.43 -9.73 9.29
C LEU A 89 9.55 -10.14 8.32
N PRO A 90 9.38 -11.23 7.54
CA PRO A 90 10.36 -11.67 6.54
C PRO A 90 10.41 -10.75 5.30
N LYS A 91 9.49 -9.79 5.20
CA LYS A 91 9.32 -8.86 4.08
C LYS A 91 8.93 -7.49 4.62
N LYS A 92 9.14 -6.44 3.82
CA LYS A 92 8.52 -5.13 4.06
C LYS A 92 7.03 -5.20 3.70
N VAL A 93 6.24 -4.35 4.33
CA VAL A 93 4.78 -4.27 4.10
C VAL A 93 4.43 -2.89 3.62
N CYS A 94 3.83 -2.80 2.44
CA CYS A 94 3.32 -1.57 1.85
C CYS A 94 1.83 -1.44 2.12
N VAL A 95 1.45 -0.50 2.98
CA VAL A 95 0.05 -0.25 3.35
C VAL A 95 -0.57 0.80 2.44
N GLY A 96 -1.71 0.46 1.82
CA GLY A 96 -2.58 1.42 1.15
C GLY A 96 -3.21 2.40 2.14
N ALA A 97 -2.79 3.67 2.08
CA ALA A 97 -3.27 4.74 2.97
C ALA A 97 -4.26 5.70 2.29
N VAL A 98 -4.38 5.64 0.97
CA VAL A 98 -5.33 6.41 0.17
C VAL A 98 -6.16 5.49 -0.73
N SER A 99 -7.42 5.87 -0.92
CA SER A 99 -8.35 5.09 -1.75
C SER A 99 -8.03 5.31 -3.23
N HIS A 100 -7.99 4.22 -3.99
CA HIS A 100 -7.93 4.26 -5.45
C HIS A 100 -9.33 4.40 -6.09
N ARG A 101 -10.40 4.34 -5.29
CA ARG A 101 -11.79 4.28 -5.75
C ARG A 101 -12.55 5.59 -5.55
N THR A 102 -12.24 6.32 -4.49
CA THR A 102 -12.89 7.61 -4.22
C THR A 102 -12.29 8.72 -5.07
N LEU A 103 -13.14 9.60 -5.59
CA LEU A 103 -12.70 10.75 -6.38
C LEU A 103 -12.30 11.95 -5.51
N GLN A 104 -12.66 11.92 -4.23
CA GLN A 104 -12.20 12.89 -3.24
C GLN A 104 -10.71 12.66 -2.98
N ALA A 105 -9.92 13.72 -3.08
CA ALA A 105 -8.52 13.67 -2.68
C ALA A 105 -8.41 13.44 -1.17
N ASP A 106 -7.62 12.45 -0.76
CA ASP A 106 -7.32 12.18 0.63
C ASP A 106 -6.44 13.31 1.20
N ARG A 107 -6.67 13.69 2.46
CA ARG A 107 -5.86 14.71 3.12
C ARG A 107 -4.58 14.11 3.70
N ALA A 108 -3.52 14.91 3.78
CA ALA A 108 -2.27 14.50 4.41
C ALA A 108 -2.46 14.08 5.88
N GLU A 109 -3.39 14.72 6.61
CA GLU A 109 -3.73 14.35 7.98
C GLU A 109 -4.37 12.95 8.07
N ASP A 110 -5.26 12.62 7.13
CA ASP A 110 -5.92 11.31 7.07
C ASP A 110 -4.90 10.20 6.75
N VAL A 111 -3.94 10.51 5.88
CA VAL A 111 -2.80 9.62 5.61
C VAL A 111 -1.94 9.45 6.87
N ALA A 112 -1.63 10.52 7.61
CA ALA A 112 -0.86 10.40 8.84
C ALA A 112 -1.57 9.53 9.88
N VAL A 113 -2.90 9.63 10.01
CA VAL A 113 -3.71 8.74 10.85
C VAL A 113 -3.58 7.28 10.38
N ALA A 114 -3.74 7.03 9.08
CA ALA A 114 -3.55 5.70 8.49
C ALA A 114 -2.17 5.09 8.80
N ILE A 115 -1.10 5.88 8.68
CA ILE A 115 0.26 5.45 8.99
C ILE A 115 0.40 5.13 10.48
N ARG A 116 -0.12 5.97 11.38
CA ARG A 116 -0.09 5.70 12.83
C ARG A 116 -0.84 4.42 13.18
N THR A 117 -1.97 4.14 12.55
CA THR A 117 -2.69 2.86 12.69
C THR A 117 -1.79 1.69 12.26
N ALA A 118 -1.11 1.79 11.12
CA ALA A 118 -0.21 0.74 10.65
C ALA A 118 0.98 0.51 11.60
N LEU A 119 1.56 1.58 12.14
CA LEU A 119 2.67 1.53 13.08
C LEU A 119 2.34 0.87 14.42
N GLN A 120 1.06 0.65 14.75
CA GLN A 120 0.67 -0.18 15.89
C GLN A 120 1.08 -1.64 15.67
N HIS A 121 1.04 -2.13 14.42
CA HIS A 121 1.22 -3.55 14.07
C HIS A 121 2.48 -3.85 13.25
N ILE A 122 3.05 -2.85 12.57
CA ILE A 122 4.23 -2.98 11.70
C ILE A 122 5.33 -2.05 12.25
N ALA A 123 6.58 -2.50 12.26
CA ALA A 123 7.68 -1.67 12.73
C ALA A 123 8.03 -0.59 11.68
N PRO A 124 8.48 0.62 12.09
CA PRO A 124 8.76 1.72 11.17
C PRO A 124 9.67 1.35 10.00
N GLU A 125 10.72 0.56 10.26
CA GLU A 125 11.70 0.09 9.28
C GLU A 125 11.15 -0.94 8.28
N GLN A 126 9.99 -1.54 8.59
CA GLN A 126 9.31 -2.53 7.75
C GLN A 126 8.07 -1.95 7.04
N LEU A 127 7.70 -0.69 7.30
CA LEU A 127 6.49 -0.07 6.77
C LEU A 127 6.80 0.81 5.55
N ILE A 128 6.10 0.53 4.45
CA ILE A 128 6.00 1.36 3.26
C ILE A 128 4.55 1.86 3.15
N VAL A 129 4.33 3.03 2.55
CA VAL A 129 3.02 3.65 2.41
C VAL A 129 2.75 3.94 0.94
N SER A 130 1.58 3.56 0.45
CA SER A 130 1.14 3.79 -0.95
C SER A 130 -0.37 3.99 -1.03
N SER A 131 -0.94 3.94 -2.23
CA SER A 131 -2.37 3.79 -2.48
C SER A 131 -2.82 2.34 -2.38
N ASP A 132 -4.11 2.12 -2.17
CA ASP A 132 -4.71 0.77 -2.13
C ASP A 132 -4.50 -0.03 -3.43
N CYS A 133 -4.53 0.64 -4.58
CA CYS A 133 -4.29 0.07 -5.91
C CYS A 133 -3.84 1.20 -6.87
N GLY A 134 -3.62 0.88 -8.15
CA GLY A 134 -3.29 1.86 -9.18
C GLY A 134 -4.48 2.73 -9.60
N PHE A 135 -4.19 3.97 -9.98
CA PHE A 135 -5.15 4.93 -10.56
C PHE A 135 -5.39 4.73 -12.08
N GLY A 136 -4.99 3.58 -12.63
CA GLY A 136 -5.06 3.27 -14.06
C GLY A 136 -6.48 2.94 -14.57
N ARG A 137 -6.59 2.68 -15.88
CA ARG A 137 -7.78 2.22 -16.64
C ARG A 137 -9.15 2.55 -15.99
N GLN A 138 -9.70 3.71 -16.38
CA GLN A 138 -10.97 4.24 -15.85
C GLN A 138 -10.90 4.49 -14.32
N GLY A 139 -9.71 4.85 -13.82
CA GLY A 139 -9.49 5.35 -12.47
C GLY A 139 -9.83 6.84 -12.32
N CYS A 140 -9.41 7.44 -11.21
CA CYS A 140 -9.50 8.88 -11.04
C CYS A 140 -8.65 9.63 -12.08
N ASN A 141 -9.00 10.88 -12.35
CA ASN A 141 -8.24 11.69 -13.31
C ASN A 141 -6.83 12.01 -12.77
N ARG A 142 -5.97 12.52 -13.66
CA ARG A 142 -4.57 12.84 -13.31
C ARG A 142 -4.44 13.83 -12.15
N GLU A 143 -5.35 14.79 -12.03
CA GLU A 143 -5.34 15.80 -10.98
C GLU A 143 -5.63 15.18 -9.61
N ILE A 144 -6.68 14.37 -9.50
CA ILE A 144 -7.02 13.66 -8.26
C ILE A 144 -5.90 12.68 -7.89
N ALA A 145 -5.35 11.95 -8.86
CA ALA A 145 -4.21 11.05 -8.63
C ALA A 145 -2.98 11.81 -8.11
N PHE A 146 -2.70 12.99 -8.68
CA PHE A 146 -1.61 13.86 -8.24
C PHE A 146 -1.81 14.33 -6.78
N TYR A 147 -3.00 14.79 -6.42
CA TYR A 147 -3.28 15.22 -5.04
C TYR A 147 -3.20 14.07 -4.04
N LYS A 148 -3.73 12.88 -4.39
CA LYS A 148 -3.61 11.68 -3.55
C LYS A 148 -2.15 11.25 -3.36
N ALA A 149 -1.35 11.24 -4.43
CA ALA A 149 0.08 10.92 -4.35
C ALA A 149 0.84 11.95 -3.49
N SER A 150 0.51 13.23 -3.64
CA SER A 150 1.10 14.31 -2.85
C SER A 150 0.73 14.20 -1.37
N ALA A 151 -0.50 13.79 -1.05
CA ALA A 151 -0.95 13.55 0.32
C ALA A 151 -0.20 12.39 0.99
N ILE A 152 0.13 11.33 0.24
CA ILE A 152 0.98 10.22 0.76
C ILE A 152 2.31 10.77 1.25
N ALA A 153 3.02 11.53 0.41
CA ALA A 153 4.33 12.08 0.76
C ALA A 153 4.27 13.05 1.95
N GLN A 154 3.25 13.92 1.99
CA GLN A 154 3.04 14.85 3.10
C GLN A 154 2.70 14.13 4.41
N GLY A 155 1.80 13.14 4.39
CA GLY A 155 1.44 12.35 5.55
C GLY A 155 2.64 11.56 6.10
N CYS A 156 3.46 10.96 5.22
CA CYS A 156 4.73 10.33 5.59
C CYS A 156 5.67 11.30 6.29
N ASN A 157 5.81 12.53 5.81
CA ASN A 157 6.67 13.53 6.46
C ASN A 157 6.17 13.93 7.84
N THR A 158 4.85 14.06 8.03
CA THR A 158 4.26 14.33 9.35
C THR A 158 4.68 13.26 10.35
N VAL A 159 4.50 11.98 10.01
CA VAL A 159 4.85 10.87 10.91
C VAL A 159 6.37 10.71 11.07
N ARG A 160 7.16 10.95 10.01
CA ARG A 160 8.63 10.97 10.12
C ARG A 160 9.12 12.00 11.13
N LYS A 161 8.57 13.21 11.13
CA LYS A 161 8.89 14.24 12.14
C LYS A 161 8.57 13.77 13.55
N GLU A 162 7.40 13.16 13.75
CA GLU A 162 6.98 12.60 15.05
C GLU A 162 7.94 11.52 15.55
N LEU A 163 8.53 10.74 14.64
CA LEU A 163 9.52 9.71 14.93
C LEU A 163 10.97 10.23 14.98
N GLY A 164 11.22 11.52 14.79
CA GLY A 164 12.58 12.09 14.72
C GLY A 164 13.38 11.67 13.47
N LEU A 165 12.70 11.27 12.40
CA LEU A 165 13.31 10.83 11.14
C LEU A 165 13.40 11.98 10.14
N ALA A 166 14.36 11.87 9.20
CA ALA A 166 14.51 12.83 8.12
C ALA A 166 13.27 12.86 7.21
N THR A 167 12.84 14.07 6.85
CA THR A 167 11.75 14.30 5.88
C THR A 167 12.29 14.58 4.49
N SER A 168 11.44 14.37 3.48
CA SER A 168 11.75 14.69 2.08
C SER A 168 11.05 15.97 1.64
N TYR A 169 11.66 16.76 0.77
CA TYR A 169 10.97 17.89 0.14
C TYR A 169 9.81 17.39 -0.74
N VAL A 170 8.65 18.05 -0.67
CA VAL A 170 7.45 17.72 -1.45
C VAL A 170 7.11 18.93 -2.33
N PRO A 171 7.49 18.93 -3.62
CA PRO A 171 7.27 20.08 -4.51
C PRO A 171 5.81 20.50 -4.60
N ALA A 172 4.89 19.53 -4.58
CA ALA A 172 3.44 19.77 -4.63
C ALA A 172 2.90 20.56 -3.42
N ALA A 173 3.67 20.67 -2.34
CA ALA A 173 3.31 21.42 -1.14
C ALA A 173 4.12 22.71 -0.97
N ASP A 174 4.95 23.08 -1.97
CA ASP A 174 5.74 24.30 -1.92
C ASP A 174 4.93 25.48 -2.47
N PRO A 175 4.55 26.46 -1.63
CA PRO A 175 3.84 27.64 -2.11
C PRO A 175 4.66 28.42 -3.14
N ALA A 176 6.00 28.41 -3.10
CA ALA A 176 6.81 29.14 -4.08
C ALA A 176 6.68 28.61 -5.52
N LEU A 177 6.15 27.39 -5.70
CA LEU A 177 5.87 26.79 -7.00
C LEU A 177 4.43 27.02 -7.48
N GLN A 178 3.62 27.74 -6.71
CA GLN A 178 2.27 28.13 -7.13
C GLN A 178 2.34 29.11 -8.30
N ILE A 179 1.66 28.76 -9.39
CA ILE A 179 1.63 29.52 -10.65
C ILE A 179 0.84 30.83 -10.54
N ASP A 180 0.08 31.00 -9.46
CA ASP A 180 -0.80 32.14 -9.17
C ASP A 180 -0.25 33.09 -8.11
N ILE A 181 0.97 32.86 -7.58
CA ILE A 181 1.60 33.85 -6.71
C ILE A 181 2.12 35.01 -7.55
N VAL A 182 1.45 36.15 -7.43
CA VAL A 182 1.97 37.44 -7.90
C VAL A 182 3.27 37.72 -7.13
N PRO A 183 4.41 37.95 -7.80
CA PRO A 183 5.65 38.29 -7.13
C PRO A 183 5.44 39.49 -6.19
N LYS A 184 6.00 39.43 -4.99
CA LYS A 184 6.02 40.60 -4.10
C LYS A 184 6.96 41.63 -4.72
N ASN A 185 6.39 42.77 -5.13
CA ASN A 185 7.13 43.96 -5.56
C ASN A 185 8.08 44.46 -4.46
#